data_AF-A0A8B8ZBH9-F1
#
_entry.id   AF-A0A8B8ZBH9-F1
#
_cell.length_a   1.000
_cell.length_b   1.000
_cell.length_c   1.000
_cell.angle_alpha   90.00
_cell.angle_beta   90.00
_cell.angle_gamma   90.00
#
_symmetry.space_group_name_H-M   'P 1'
#
loop_
_entity.id
_entity.type
_entity.pdbx_description
1 polymer ?
#
loop_
_entity_poly.entity_id
_entity_poly.type
_entity_poly.pdbx_seq_one_letter_code
_entity_poly.pdbx_strand_id
1 'polypeptide(L)'
;MFLKSQMVCAARGPRPRFPRVWKSRNRIGTISKSQKLVECVKGLSNVKEEVYGALDSFIAWDLEFPLIVVKKALKTLEIEKEWKRIIQLIKWMFSKGQGKTMGSYYTLLNALAEDGRLEEAEELYMKIFSQYLESLPRVFFMKMITLYYNKGMHEKMFEIFADMEELGIRPDGSIVRMLGDVFQKLGMLDKYDKLKKKYPPPRWEYRYIKGKRVRIRVNQPDKSNAEACTSLDNK
;
A
#
# COMPACT_ATOMS: atom_id res chain seq x y z
N MET A 1 -12.60 -56.03 44.66
CA MET A 1 -12.99 -56.08 43.23
C MET A 1 -13.24 -54.66 42.76
N PHE A 2 -12.43 -54.18 41.80
CA PHE A 2 -12.59 -52.88 41.17
C PHE A 2 -13.75 -52.92 40.18
N LEU A 3 -14.79 -52.10 40.37
CA LEU A 3 -15.80 -51.83 39.35
C LEU A 3 -15.59 -50.40 38.84
N LYS A 4 -15.00 -50.30 37.64
CA LYS A 4 -14.89 -49.07 36.87
C LYS A 4 -16.29 -48.72 36.33
N SER A 5 -16.89 -47.63 36.78
CA SER A 5 -18.07 -47.05 36.13
C SER A 5 -17.61 -46.16 34.96
N GLN A 6 -17.79 -46.63 33.73
CA GLN A 6 -17.67 -45.81 32.53
C GLN A 6 -18.79 -44.76 32.51
N MET A 7 -18.44 -43.47 32.55
CA MET A 7 -19.35 -42.40 32.12
C MET A 7 -19.47 -42.46 30.60
N VAL A 8 -20.60 -42.93 30.10
CA VAL A 8 -20.98 -42.75 28.70
C VAL A 8 -21.62 -41.36 28.60
N CYS A 9 -20.90 -40.40 28.01
CA CYS A 9 -21.45 -39.09 27.68
C CYS A 9 -22.59 -39.29 26.66
N ALA A 10 -23.84 -39.20 27.12
CA ALA A 10 -25.01 -39.17 26.26
C ALA A 10 -24.90 -38.00 25.27
N ALA A 11 -25.05 -38.31 23.98
CA ALA A 11 -25.02 -37.35 22.90
C ALA A 11 -26.04 -36.23 23.14
N ARG A 12 -25.56 -34.99 23.29
CA ARG A 12 -26.43 -33.80 23.31
C ARG A 12 -27.07 -33.68 21.92
N GLY A 13 -28.37 -33.97 21.85
CA GLY A 13 -29.16 -33.74 20.64
C GLY A 13 -29.12 -32.27 20.18
N PRO A 14 -29.47 -31.98 18.91
CA PRO A 14 -29.44 -30.62 18.37
C PRO A 14 -30.32 -29.68 19.21
N ARG A 15 -29.77 -28.55 19.63
CA ARG A 15 -30.49 -27.52 20.40
C ARG A 15 -31.74 -27.08 19.60
N PRO A 16 -32.96 -27.11 20.17
CA PRO A 16 -34.18 -26.73 19.45
C PRO A 16 -34.07 -25.32 18.87
N ARG A 17 -34.33 -25.15 17.57
CA ARG A 17 -34.37 -23.85 16.91
C ARG A 17 -35.82 -23.37 16.86
N PHE A 18 -36.15 -22.37 17.66
CA PHE A 18 -37.45 -21.68 17.54
C PHE A 18 -37.56 -20.95 16.20
N PRO A 19 -38.75 -20.84 15.59
CA PRO A 19 -38.95 -20.07 14.37
C PRO A 19 -38.53 -18.61 14.57
N ARG A 20 -37.71 -18.06 13.67
CA ARG A 20 -37.38 -16.63 13.68
C ARG A 20 -38.64 -15.83 13.38
N VAL A 21 -39.22 -15.22 14.41
CA VAL A 21 -40.45 -14.42 14.36
C VAL A 21 -40.28 -13.13 13.54
N TRP A 22 -39.04 -12.67 13.39
CA TRP A 22 -38.69 -11.51 12.59
C TRP A 22 -38.01 -11.97 11.30
N LYS A 23 -38.69 -11.79 10.16
CA LYS A 23 -38.04 -11.91 8.85
C LYS A 23 -37.04 -10.76 8.75
N SER A 24 -35.74 -11.07 8.68
CA SER A 24 -34.76 -10.06 8.28
C SER A 24 -35.14 -9.60 6.88
N ARG A 25 -35.53 -8.33 6.73
CA ARG A 25 -35.56 -7.66 5.42
C ARG A 25 -34.24 -8.01 4.74
N ASN A 26 -34.25 -8.55 3.51
CA ASN A 26 -33.05 -9.02 2.82
C ASN A 26 -31.99 -7.90 2.78
N ARG A 27 -31.14 -7.81 3.81
CA ARG A 27 -30.00 -6.91 3.83
C ARG A 27 -29.07 -7.47 2.79
N ILE A 28 -28.90 -6.76 1.69
CA ILE A 28 -27.80 -7.02 0.75
C ILE A 28 -26.54 -7.09 1.61
N GLY A 29 -25.90 -8.26 1.64
CA GLY A 29 -24.72 -8.47 2.47
C GLY A 29 -23.64 -7.46 2.11
N THR A 30 -22.79 -7.09 3.06
CA THR A 30 -21.68 -6.13 2.86
C THR A 30 -20.83 -6.47 1.64
N ILE A 31 -20.68 -7.77 1.33
CA ILE A 31 -19.99 -8.28 0.14
C ILE A 31 -20.72 -7.88 -1.14
N SER A 32 -21.98 -8.27 -1.28
CA SER A 32 -22.80 -7.96 -2.44
C SER A 32 -22.99 -6.45 -2.62
N LYS A 33 -23.06 -5.68 -1.52
CA LYS A 33 -23.14 -4.22 -1.59
C LYS A 33 -21.84 -3.61 -2.10
N SER A 34 -20.68 -4.11 -1.68
CA SER A 34 -19.39 -3.64 -2.19
C SER A 34 -19.20 -3.96 -3.68
N GLN A 35 -19.67 -5.11 -4.14
CA GLN A 35 -19.63 -5.47 -5.56
C GLN A 35 -20.51 -4.53 -6.40
N LYS A 36 -21.75 -4.26 -5.96
CA LYS A 36 -22.62 -3.28 -6.61
C LYS A 36 -22.02 -1.89 -6.67
N LEU A 37 -21.31 -1.48 -5.61
CA LEU A 37 -20.60 -0.19 -5.60
C LEU A 37 -19.48 -0.16 -6.65
N VAL A 38 -18.71 -1.25 -6.78
CA VAL A 38 -17.65 -1.37 -7.80
C VAL A 38 -18.25 -1.31 -9.21
N GLU A 39 -19.30 -2.08 -9.48
CA GLU A 39 -20.01 -2.08 -10.76
C GLU A 39 -20.56 -0.70 -11.11
N CYS A 40 -21.19 -0.02 -10.14
CA CYS A 40 -21.69 1.34 -10.29
C CYS A 40 -20.55 2.29 -10.66
N VAL A 41 -19.47 2.35 -9.87
CA VAL A 41 -18.36 3.28 -10.10
C VAL A 41 -17.66 3.04 -11.45
N LYS A 42 -17.55 1.79 -11.89
CA LYS A 42 -16.97 1.45 -13.19
C LYS A 42 -17.80 1.93 -14.37
N GLY A 43 -19.13 1.90 -14.26
CA GLY A 43 -20.05 2.30 -15.32
C GLY A 43 -20.29 3.80 -15.46
N LEU A 44 -19.80 4.62 -14.53
CA LEU A 44 -20.01 6.06 -14.53
C LEU A 44 -19.06 6.78 -15.49
N SER A 45 -19.46 7.96 -15.96
CA SER A 45 -18.55 8.85 -16.69
C SER A 45 -17.43 9.35 -15.77
N ASN A 46 -16.52 10.17 -16.32
CA ASN A 46 -15.45 10.79 -15.56
C ASN A 46 -15.82 12.18 -15.01
N VAL A 47 -17.06 12.62 -15.22
CA VAL A 47 -17.57 13.91 -14.74
C VAL A 47 -17.79 13.82 -13.23
N LYS A 48 -17.20 14.76 -12.49
CA LYS A 48 -17.18 14.74 -11.01
C LYS A 48 -18.59 14.72 -10.44
N GLU A 49 -19.48 15.54 -11.00
CA GLU A 49 -20.86 15.74 -10.56
C GLU A 49 -21.68 14.45 -10.74
N GLU A 50 -21.53 13.77 -11.88
CA GLU A 50 -22.19 12.49 -12.13
C GLU A 50 -21.70 11.40 -11.19
N VAL A 51 -20.38 11.32 -10.99
CA VAL A 51 -19.78 10.33 -10.09
C VAL A 51 -20.24 10.56 -8.64
N TYR A 52 -20.18 11.81 -8.18
CA TYR A 52 -20.51 12.13 -6.79
C TYR A 52 -22.02 12.02 -6.56
N GLY A 53 -22.85 12.44 -7.53
CA GLY A 53 -24.30 12.29 -7.47
C GLY A 53 -24.74 10.83 -7.43
N ALA A 54 -24.11 9.96 -8.23
CA ALA A 54 -24.40 8.53 -8.21
C ALA A 54 -23.96 7.89 -6.88
N LEU A 55 -22.80 8.25 -6.35
CA LEU A 55 -22.32 7.78 -5.05
C LEU A 55 -23.19 8.26 -3.88
N ASP A 56 -23.64 9.52 -3.93
CA ASP A 56 -24.56 10.08 -2.94
C ASP A 56 -25.92 9.36 -2.99
N SER A 57 -26.43 9.10 -4.19
CA SER A 57 -27.66 8.32 -4.40
C SER A 57 -27.51 6.88 -3.89
N PHE A 58 -26.32 6.28 -4.06
CA PHE A 58 -26.01 4.92 -3.59
C PHE A 58 -26.10 4.79 -2.06
N ILE A 59 -25.75 5.85 -1.31
CA ILE A 59 -25.77 5.85 0.16
C ILE A 59 -27.00 6.55 0.76
N ALA A 60 -27.89 7.12 -0.05
CA ALA A 60 -29.00 7.96 0.42
C ALA A 60 -29.92 7.29 1.46
N TRP A 61 -30.04 5.96 1.41
CA TRP A 61 -30.86 5.17 2.32
C TRP A 61 -30.08 4.53 3.48
N ASP A 62 -28.79 4.82 3.59
CA ASP A 62 -27.96 4.33 4.69
C ASP A 62 -28.02 5.30 5.88
N LEU A 63 -28.28 4.74 7.06
CA LEU A 63 -28.28 5.49 8.31
C LEU A 63 -26.86 5.93 8.72
N GLU A 64 -25.85 5.14 8.35
CA GLU A 64 -24.44 5.40 8.66
C GLU A 64 -23.62 5.32 7.37
N PHE A 65 -22.56 6.12 7.28
CA PHE A 65 -21.67 6.07 6.12
C PHE A 65 -21.05 4.68 5.96
N PRO A 66 -21.17 4.03 4.79
CA PRO A 66 -20.83 2.62 4.65
C PRO A 66 -19.30 2.39 4.47
N LEU A 67 -18.49 2.81 5.46
CA LEU A 67 -17.02 2.73 5.44
C LEU A 67 -16.48 1.34 5.09
N ILE A 68 -17.08 0.29 5.65
CA ILE A 68 -16.65 -1.10 5.41
C ILE A 68 -16.87 -1.50 3.95
N VAL A 69 -18.01 -1.09 3.37
CA VAL A 69 -18.38 -1.35 1.98
C VAL A 69 -17.40 -0.63 1.05
N VAL A 70 -17.15 0.67 1.31
CA VAL A 70 -16.23 1.49 0.54
C VAL A 70 -14.80 0.94 0.63
N LYS A 71 -14.32 0.59 1.82
CA LYS A 71 -13.00 -0.02 2.02
C LYS A 71 -12.85 -1.33 1.23
N LYS A 72 -13.89 -2.17 1.21
CA LYS A 72 -13.89 -3.42 0.44
C LYS A 72 -13.94 -3.16 -1.07
N ALA A 73 -14.71 -2.18 -1.53
CA ALA A 73 -14.73 -1.76 -2.92
C ALA A 73 -13.36 -1.22 -3.37
N LEU A 74 -12.73 -0.36 -2.56
CA LEU A 74 -11.38 0.16 -2.82
C LEU A 74 -10.36 -0.97 -2.96
N LYS A 75 -10.42 -2.00 -2.10
CA LYS A 75 -9.52 -3.15 -2.21
C LYS A 75 -9.74 -3.94 -3.49
N THR A 76 -10.99 -4.07 -3.93
CA THR A 76 -11.34 -4.75 -5.18
C THR A 76 -10.81 -3.97 -6.38
N LEU A 77 -11.07 -2.65 -6.42
CA LEU A 77 -10.57 -1.76 -7.46
C LEU A 77 -9.03 -1.73 -7.51
N GLU A 78 -8.35 -1.82 -6.37
CA GLU A 78 -6.89 -1.88 -6.27
C GLU A 78 -6.33 -3.17 -6.92
N ILE A 79 -6.99 -4.31 -6.69
CA ILE A 79 -6.63 -5.59 -7.33
C ILE A 79 -6.82 -5.50 -8.84
N GLU A 80 -7.88 -4.83 -9.29
CA GLU A 80 -8.22 -4.62 -10.70
C GLU A 80 -7.42 -3.48 -11.36
N LYS A 81 -6.61 -2.74 -10.59
CA LYS A 81 -5.80 -1.58 -11.03
C LYS A 81 -6.63 -0.44 -11.64
N GLU A 82 -7.85 -0.25 -11.14
CA GLU A 82 -8.74 0.84 -11.54
C GLU A 82 -8.38 2.16 -10.82
N TRP A 83 -7.17 2.68 -11.04
CA TRP A 83 -6.59 3.79 -10.27
C TRP A 83 -7.47 5.04 -10.30
N LYS A 84 -7.97 5.40 -11.48
CA LYS A 84 -8.90 6.52 -11.65
C LYS A 84 -10.14 6.42 -10.77
N ARG A 85 -10.73 5.22 -10.68
CA ARG A 85 -11.92 4.95 -9.86
C ARG A 85 -11.61 5.00 -8.37
N ILE A 86 -10.43 4.50 -7.97
CA ILE A 86 -9.93 4.62 -6.58
C ILE A 86 -9.81 6.10 -6.19
N ILE A 87 -9.23 6.93 -7.06
CA ILE A 87 -9.08 8.37 -6.81
C ILE A 87 -10.45 9.03 -6.64
N GLN A 88 -11.39 8.75 -7.55
CA GLN A 88 -12.75 9.29 -7.49
C GLN A 88 -13.46 8.90 -6.18
N LEU A 89 -13.43 7.62 -5.82
CA LEU A 89 -14.10 7.08 -4.65
C LEU A 89 -13.50 7.60 -3.33
N ILE A 90 -12.16 7.72 -3.24
CA ILE A 90 -11.52 8.28 -2.03
C ILE A 90 -11.77 9.78 -1.92
N LYS A 91 -11.67 10.55 -3.01
CA LYS A 91 -11.94 11.99 -2.97
C LYS A 91 -13.39 12.29 -2.59
N TRP A 92 -14.35 11.49 -3.10
CA TRP A 92 -15.74 11.56 -2.66
C TRP A 92 -15.88 11.22 -1.17
N MET A 93 -15.28 10.14 -0.69
CA MET A 93 -15.31 9.77 0.72
C MET A 93 -14.74 10.89 1.62
N PHE A 94 -13.66 11.55 1.19
CA PHE A 94 -13.06 12.68 1.90
C PHE A 94 -13.92 13.94 1.89
N SER A 95 -14.68 14.20 0.82
CA SER A 95 -15.59 15.35 0.73
C SER A 95 -16.77 15.24 1.71
N LYS A 96 -17.14 14.00 2.08
CA LYS A 96 -18.11 13.74 3.16
C LYS A 96 -17.50 13.80 4.57
N GLY A 97 -16.21 14.15 4.69
CA GLY A 97 -15.49 14.16 5.95
C GLY A 97 -15.18 12.77 6.51
N GLN A 98 -15.36 11.71 5.71
CA GLN A 98 -15.26 10.33 6.16
C GLN A 98 -13.92 9.70 5.76
N GLY A 99 -13.52 8.66 6.50
CA GLY A 99 -12.45 7.74 6.10
C GLY A 99 -11.04 8.34 5.99
N LYS A 100 -10.79 9.56 6.50
CA LYS A 100 -9.46 10.21 6.50
C LYS A 100 -8.52 9.52 7.48
N THR A 101 -7.75 8.57 6.99
CA THR A 101 -6.77 7.77 7.73
C THR A 101 -5.44 7.71 6.97
N MET A 102 -4.34 7.39 7.65
CA MET A 102 -3.04 7.18 6.97
C MET A 102 -3.13 6.13 5.85
N GLY A 103 -3.93 5.07 6.05
CA GLY A 103 -4.19 4.06 5.03
C GLY A 103 -4.86 4.65 3.78
N SER A 104 -5.94 5.42 3.95
CA SER A 104 -6.62 6.07 2.82
C SER A 104 -5.76 7.10 2.10
N TYR A 105 -4.94 7.86 2.84
CA TYR A 105 -4.01 8.81 2.26
C TYR A 105 -2.95 8.10 1.42
N TYR A 106 -2.37 7.02 1.94
CA TYR A 106 -1.41 6.21 1.19
C TYR A 106 -2.04 5.58 -0.05
N THR A 107 -3.25 5.02 0.05
CA THR A 107 -3.96 4.47 -1.12
C THR A 107 -4.23 5.53 -2.17
N LEU A 108 -4.64 6.74 -1.77
CA LEU A 108 -4.85 7.85 -2.71
C LEU A 108 -3.54 8.29 -3.37
N LEU A 109 -2.46 8.45 -2.59
CA LEU A 109 -1.14 8.79 -3.10
C LEU A 109 -0.64 7.74 -4.10
N ASN A 110 -0.81 6.47 -3.76
CA ASN A 110 -0.46 5.36 -4.64
C ASN A 110 -1.28 5.42 -5.94
N ALA A 111 -2.60 5.56 -5.85
CA ALA A 111 -3.45 5.62 -7.03
C ALA A 111 -3.13 6.82 -7.92
N LEU A 112 -2.86 8.02 -7.36
CA LEU A 112 -2.43 9.19 -8.13
C LEU A 112 -1.11 8.95 -8.86
N ALA A 113 -0.15 8.31 -8.18
CA ALA A 113 1.14 7.96 -8.77
C ALA A 113 0.99 6.96 -9.94
N GLU A 114 0.18 5.91 -9.77
CA GLU A 114 -0.06 4.90 -10.81
C GLU A 114 -0.93 5.41 -11.97
N ASP A 115 -1.85 6.35 -11.71
CA ASP A 115 -2.67 7.04 -12.73
C ASP A 115 -1.87 8.14 -13.48
N GLY A 116 -0.60 8.38 -13.11
CA GLY A 116 0.30 9.34 -13.75
C GLY A 116 0.13 10.79 -13.32
N ARG A 117 -0.80 11.09 -12.39
CA ARG A 117 -1.16 12.44 -11.90
C ARG A 117 -0.14 12.93 -10.86
N LEU A 118 1.05 13.30 -11.34
CA LEU A 118 2.18 13.70 -10.49
C LEU A 118 1.89 14.89 -9.59
N GLU A 119 1.41 15.98 -10.19
CA GLU A 119 1.19 17.25 -9.50
C GLU A 119 0.26 17.06 -8.30
N GLU A 120 -0.85 16.35 -8.49
CA GLU A 120 -1.78 16.05 -7.41
C GLU A 120 -1.20 15.10 -6.35
N ALA A 121 -0.31 14.18 -6.74
CA ALA A 121 0.40 13.33 -5.79
C ALA A 121 1.35 14.15 -4.92
N GLU A 122 2.07 15.11 -5.51
CA GLU A 122 2.96 16.04 -4.81
C GLU A 122 2.17 16.96 -3.87
N GLU A 123 1.09 17.58 -4.34
CA GLU A 123 0.19 18.41 -3.52
C GLU A 123 -0.35 17.65 -2.32
N LEU A 124 -0.81 16.41 -2.54
CA LEU A 124 -1.30 15.55 -1.48
C LEU A 124 -0.18 15.21 -0.49
N TYR A 125 1.01 14.85 -0.98
CA TYR A 125 2.16 14.53 -0.13
C TYR A 125 2.56 15.73 0.72
N MET A 126 2.72 16.92 0.13
CA MET A 126 3.09 18.15 0.86
C MET A 126 2.05 18.53 1.93
N LYS A 127 0.76 18.35 1.62
CA LYS A 127 -0.31 18.57 2.58
C LYS A 127 -0.23 17.62 3.78
N ILE A 128 0.03 16.33 3.53
CA ILE A 128 0.14 15.33 4.61
C ILE A 128 1.46 15.54 5.37
N PHE A 129 2.56 15.81 4.67
CA PHE A 129 3.86 16.05 5.27
C PHE A 129 3.83 17.25 6.21
N SER A 130 3.26 18.38 5.79
CA SER A 130 3.11 19.57 6.65
C SER A 130 2.18 19.33 7.83
N GLN A 131 1.14 18.51 7.68
CA GLN A 131 0.18 18.21 8.75
C GLN A 131 0.72 17.22 9.79
N TYR A 132 1.54 16.26 9.37
CA TYR A 132 1.93 15.11 10.22
C TYR A 132 3.44 14.96 10.43
N LEU A 133 4.29 15.78 9.81
CA LEU A 133 5.75 15.91 9.96
C LEU A 133 6.46 14.67 10.54
N GLU A 134 6.74 14.63 11.85
CA GLU A 134 7.47 13.54 12.51
C GLU A 134 6.69 12.21 12.61
N SER A 135 5.35 12.30 12.55
CA SER A 135 4.44 11.16 12.61
C SER A 135 4.15 10.53 11.24
N LEU A 136 4.73 11.06 10.16
CA LEU A 136 4.49 10.53 8.83
C LEU A 136 5.09 9.13 8.68
N PRO A 137 4.30 8.10 8.34
CA PRO A 137 4.83 6.76 8.19
C PRO A 137 5.89 6.68 7.09
N ARG A 138 6.97 5.96 7.37
CA ARG A 138 8.10 5.70 6.46
C ARG A 138 7.72 5.31 5.02
N VAL A 139 6.58 4.62 4.84
CA VAL A 139 6.09 4.19 3.53
C VAL A 139 5.78 5.35 2.57
N PHE A 140 5.44 6.54 3.08
CA PHE A 140 5.15 7.71 2.24
C PHE A 140 6.42 8.24 1.55
N PHE A 141 7.50 8.44 2.32
CA PHE A 141 8.82 8.81 1.78
C PHE A 141 9.29 7.80 0.73
N MET A 142 9.17 6.51 1.04
CA MET A 142 9.55 5.45 0.11
C MET A 142 8.75 5.52 -1.21
N LYS A 143 7.45 5.79 -1.15
CA LYS A 143 6.61 5.92 -2.35
C LYS A 143 7.03 7.12 -3.19
N MET A 144 7.29 8.28 -2.58
CA MET A 144 7.74 9.49 -3.30
C MET A 144 9.12 9.31 -3.94
N ILE A 145 10.09 8.73 -3.21
CA ILE A 145 11.41 8.45 -3.76
C ILE A 145 11.30 7.49 -4.95
N THR A 146 10.49 6.43 -4.84
CA THR A 146 10.26 5.48 -5.95
C THR A 146 9.61 6.18 -7.15
N LEU A 147 8.63 7.05 -6.91
CA LEU A 147 7.95 7.82 -7.95
C LEU A 147 8.93 8.71 -8.71
N TYR A 148 9.76 9.48 -8.00
CA TYR A 148 10.75 10.36 -8.62
C TYR A 148 11.86 9.59 -9.33
N TYR A 149 12.31 8.48 -8.75
CA TYR A 149 13.27 7.58 -9.40
C TYR A 149 12.76 7.10 -10.76
N ASN A 150 11.53 6.60 -10.82
CA ASN A 150 10.91 6.11 -12.06
C ASN A 150 10.71 7.19 -13.11
N LYS A 151 10.55 8.46 -12.69
CA LYS A 151 10.39 9.62 -13.58
C LYS A 151 11.69 10.34 -13.91
N GLY A 152 12.84 9.87 -13.40
CA GLY A 152 14.14 10.52 -13.61
C GLY A 152 14.29 11.87 -12.89
N MET A 153 13.41 12.18 -11.93
CA MET A 153 13.42 13.45 -11.19
C MET A 153 14.38 13.37 -10.00
N HIS A 154 15.67 13.31 -10.29
CA HIS A 154 16.71 13.00 -9.30
C HIS A 154 16.86 14.07 -8.21
N GLU A 155 16.67 15.35 -8.51
CA GLU A 155 16.75 16.45 -7.53
C GLU A 155 15.69 16.29 -6.44
N LYS A 156 14.41 16.19 -6.83
CA LYS A 156 13.30 15.94 -5.91
C LYS A 156 13.47 14.62 -5.13
N MET A 157 14.04 13.59 -5.76
CA MET A 157 14.38 12.35 -5.08
C MET A 157 15.36 12.56 -3.93
N PHE A 158 16.36 13.42 -4.12
CA PHE A 158 17.34 13.76 -3.08
C PHE A 158 16.77 14.63 -1.98
N GLU A 159 15.85 15.55 -2.29
CA GLU A 159 15.12 16.35 -1.30
C GLU A 159 14.36 15.45 -0.33
N ILE A 160 13.53 14.54 -0.84
CA ILE A 160 12.78 13.60 0.02
C ILE A 160 13.72 12.70 0.83
N PHE A 161 14.86 12.32 0.25
CA PHE A 161 15.86 11.55 0.99
C PHE A 161 16.49 12.36 2.13
N ALA A 162 16.81 13.64 1.90
CA ALA A 162 17.33 14.54 2.92
C ALA A 162 16.33 14.71 4.07
N ASP A 163 15.06 15.00 3.76
CA ASP A 163 13.99 15.09 4.77
C ASP A 163 13.90 13.82 5.62
N MET A 164 14.01 12.67 4.96
CA MET A 164 13.96 11.36 5.61
C MET A 164 15.16 11.14 6.55
N GLU A 165 16.35 11.63 6.18
CA GLU A 165 17.53 11.59 7.05
C GLU A 165 17.45 12.59 8.22
N GLU A 166 16.93 13.79 7.99
CA GLU A 166 16.73 14.83 9.01
C GLU A 166 15.74 14.39 10.09
N LEU A 167 14.66 13.70 9.69
CA LEU A 167 13.68 13.11 10.59
C LEU A 167 14.16 11.80 11.25
N GLY A 168 15.40 11.37 10.98
CA GLY A 168 15.97 10.14 11.55
C GLY A 168 15.32 8.85 11.03
N ILE A 169 14.59 8.90 9.92
CA ILE A 169 13.87 7.76 9.35
C ILE A 169 14.83 6.96 8.47
N ARG A 170 15.07 5.70 8.82
CA ARG A 170 16.05 4.86 8.10
C ARG A 170 15.52 4.38 6.73
N PRO A 171 16.27 4.52 5.62
CA PRO A 171 15.91 3.95 4.32
C PRO A 171 16.00 2.42 4.32
N ASP A 172 15.21 1.76 3.46
CA ASP A 172 15.40 0.32 3.22
C ASP A 172 16.47 0.11 2.15
N GLY A 173 16.84 -1.15 1.96
CA GLY A 173 17.77 -1.54 0.91
C GLY A 173 17.27 -1.19 -0.50
N SER A 174 15.96 -1.07 -0.75
CA SER A 174 15.46 -0.69 -2.07
C SER A 174 15.75 0.77 -2.38
N ILE A 175 15.47 1.67 -1.43
CA ILE A 175 15.76 3.10 -1.53
C ILE A 175 17.26 3.36 -1.62
N VAL A 176 18.06 2.70 -0.77
CA VAL A 176 19.53 2.82 -0.80
C VAL A 176 20.09 2.35 -2.15
N ARG A 177 19.51 1.32 -2.77
CA ARG A 177 19.91 0.87 -4.11
C ARG A 177 19.57 1.92 -5.16
N MET A 178 18.32 2.38 -5.20
CA MET A 178 17.89 3.39 -6.17
C MET A 178 18.74 4.67 -6.08
N LEU A 179 19.00 5.18 -4.88
CA LEU A 179 19.88 6.33 -4.66
C LEU A 179 21.31 6.05 -5.16
N GLY A 180 21.83 4.86 -4.87
CA GLY A 180 23.15 4.44 -5.35
C GLY A 180 23.22 4.40 -6.87
N ASP A 181 22.21 3.86 -7.53
CA ASP A 181 22.12 3.79 -8.99
C ASP A 181 22.12 5.19 -9.61
N VAL A 182 21.37 6.14 -9.02
CA VAL A 182 21.35 7.53 -9.47
C VAL A 182 22.69 8.22 -9.24
N PHE A 183 23.30 8.08 -8.06
CA PHE A 183 24.61 8.68 -7.80
C PHE A 183 25.69 8.19 -8.77
N GLN A 184 25.69 6.90 -9.10
CA GLN A 184 26.60 6.35 -10.09
C GLN A 184 26.34 6.92 -11.49
N LYS A 185 25.08 6.99 -11.92
CA LYS A 185 24.70 7.59 -13.22
C LYS A 185 25.12 9.05 -13.34
N LEU A 186 25.07 9.80 -12.24
CA LEU A 186 25.46 11.21 -12.19
C LEU A 186 26.96 11.42 -11.90
N GLY A 187 27.77 10.36 -11.78
CA GLY A 187 29.20 10.45 -11.47
C GLY A 187 29.53 10.91 -10.05
N MET A 188 28.55 10.92 -9.13
CA MET A 188 28.69 11.42 -7.76
C MET A 188 29.25 10.32 -6.82
N LEU A 189 30.44 9.83 -7.12
CA LEU A 189 31.04 8.68 -6.42
C LEU A 189 31.25 8.94 -4.91
N ASP A 190 31.64 10.15 -4.52
CA ASP A 190 31.80 10.52 -3.11
C ASP A 190 30.50 10.32 -2.30
N LYS A 191 29.36 10.70 -2.89
CA LYS A 191 28.04 10.53 -2.26
C LYS A 191 27.63 9.06 -2.24
N TYR A 192 27.92 8.32 -3.31
CA TYR A 192 27.71 6.87 -3.37
C TYR A 192 28.45 6.13 -2.26
N ASP A 193 29.73 6.42 -2.06
CA ASP A 193 30.56 5.75 -1.04
C ASP A 193 30.10 6.11 0.38
N LYS A 194 29.76 7.38 0.63
CA LYS A 194 29.13 7.82 1.88
C LYS A 194 27.83 7.08 2.15
N LEU A 195 26.97 6.94 1.13
CA LEU A 195 25.70 6.21 1.23
C LEU A 195 25.92 4.74 1.58
N LYS A 196 26.84 4.05 0.88
CA LYS A 196 27.17 2.64 1.14
C LYS A 196 27.78 2.41 2.51
N LYS A 197 28.62 3.34 2.98
CA LYS A 197 29.21 3.30 4.31
C LYS A 197 28.17 3.50 5.42
N LYS A 198 27.23 4.45 5.22
CA LYS A 198 26.16 4.74 6.20
C LYS A 198 25.10 3.63 6.24
N TYR A 199 24.76 3.06 5.09
CA TYR A 199 23.75 2.00 4.95
C TYR A 199 24.33 0.75 4.30
N PRO A 200 25.20 0.01 5.01
CA PRO A 200 25.74 -1.24 4.49
C PRO A 200 24.62 -2.27 4.31
N PRO A 201 24.70 -3.14 3.30
CA PRO A 201 23.73 -4.21 3.12
C PRO A 201 23.69 -5.10 4.37
N PRO A 202 22.51 -5.61 4.76
CA PRO A 202 22.40 -6.49 5.90
C PRO A 202 23.23 -7.75 5.66
N ARG A 203 24.06 -8.13 6.65
CA ARG A 203 24.89 -9.33 6.56
C ARG A 203 24.06 -10.62 6.57
N TRP A 204 22.87 -10.56 7.16
CA TRP A 204 21.98 -11.69 7.36
C TRP A 204 20.58 -11.33 6.87
N GLU A 205 19.95 -12.25 6.17
CA GLU A 205 18.54 -12.19 5.82
C GLU A 205 17.81 -13.39 6.43
N TYR A 206 16.52 -13.22 6.72
CA TYR A 206 15.67 -14.32 7.13
C TYR A 206 14.85 -14.76 5.93
N ARG A 207 14.95 -16.04 5.55
CA ARG A 207 14.09 -16.64 4.54
C ARG A 207 13.24 -17.74 5.15
N TYR A 208 12.01 -17.86 4.67
CA TYR A 208 11.16 -18.99 5.02
C TYR A 208 11.46 -20.12 4.03
N ILE A 209 12.11 -21.17 4.52
CA ILE A 209 12.39 -22.38 3.74
C ILE A 209 11.56 -23.50 4.36
N LYS A 210 10.65 -24.09 3.57
CA LYS A 210 9.74 -25.16 4.02
C LYS A 210 8.98 -24.78 5.31
N GLY A 211 8.48 -23.54 5.39
CA GLY A 211 7.74 -23.03 6.55
C GLY A 211 8.59 -22.68 7.79
N LYS A 212 9.90 -22.96 7.79
CA LYS A 212 10.82 -22.60 8.88
C LYS A 212 11.57 -21.31 8.55
N ARG A 213 11.67 -20.39 9.52
CA ARG A 213 12.44 -19.15 9.39
C ARG A 213 13.92 -19.45 9.58
N VAL A 214 14.69 -19.42 8.51
CA VAL A 214 16.14 -19.69 8.50
C VAL A 214 16.90 -18.38 8.32
N ARG A 215 17.95 -18.17 9.11
CA ARG A 215 18.88 -17.04 8.96
C ARG A 215 19.97 -17.42 7.97
N ILE A 216 20.02 -16.73 6.83
CA ILE A 216 20.96 -16.97 5.73
C ILE A 216 21.89 -15.78 5.62
N ARG A 217 23.18 -16.02 5.35
CA ARG A 217 24.13 -14.96 5.09
C ARG A 217 23.86 -14.40 3.69
N VAL A 218 23.73 -13.08 3.57
CA VAL A 218 23.49 -12.44 2.27
C VAL A 218 24.78 -12.52 1.47
N ASN A 219 24.78 -13.26 0.36
CA ASN A 219 25.90 -13.24 -0.59
C ASN A 219 25.90 -11.88 -1.28
N GLN A 220 27.02 -11.14 -1.14
CA GLN A 220 27.24 -9.92 -1.91
C GLN A 220 27.71 -10.32 -3.31
N PRO A 221 27.15 -9.76 -4.39
CA PRO A 221 27.73 -9.96 -5.71
C PRO A 221 29.11 -9.29 -5.73
N ASP A 222 30.16 -10.10 -5.90
CA ASP A 222 31.52 -9.63 -6.05
C ASP A 222 31.63 -8.74 -7.30
N LYS A 223 32.13 -7.51 -7.13
CA LYS A 223 32.41 -6.56 -8.22
C LYS A 223 33.62 -6.96 -9.08
N SER A 224 34.15 -8.18 -8.96
CA SER A 224 35.36 -8.61 -9.67
C SER A 224 35.16 -9.13 -11.10
N ASN A 225 33.92 -9.25 -11.59
CA ASN A 225 33.65 -9.81 -12.93
C ASN A 225 33.16 -8.80 -13.98
N ALA A 226 33.14 -7.49 -13.68
CA ALA A 226 32.72 -6.46 -14.64
C ALA A 226 33.88 -5.82 -15.42
N GLU A 227 35.13 -6.04 -15.01
CA GLU A 227 36.33 -5.45 -15.65
C GLU A 227 37.06 -6.42 -16.60
N ALA A 228 36.52 -7.62 -16.84
CA ALA A 228 37.13 -8.63 -17.71
C ALA A 228 36.58 -8.66 -19.15
N CYS A 229 35.60 -7.82 -19.50
CA CYS A 229 34.96 -7.84 -20.83
C CYS A 229 35.13 -6.57 -21.68
N THR A 230 35.99 -5.62 -21.30
CA THR A 230 36.23 -4.39 -22.10
C THR A 230 37.63 -4.31 -22.73
N SER A 231 38.43 -5.38 -22.70
CA SER A 231 39.80 -5.39 -23.23
C SER A 231 40.03 -6.32 -24.43
N LEU A 232 38.99 -6.82 -25.10
CA LEU A 232 39.16 -7.69 -26.29
C LEU A 232 38.70 -7.12 -27.64
N ASP A 233 38.10 -5.93 -27.70
CA ASP A 233 37.71 -5.32 -28.97
C ASP A 233 38.29 -3.90 -29.08
N ASN A 234 39.54 -3.80 -29.53
CA ASN A 234 40.07 -2.74 -30.40
C ASN A 234 41.56 -2.99 -30.66
N LYS A 235 41.82 -3.75 -31.72
CA LYS A 235 43.10 -3.78 -32.42
C LYS A 235 42.83 -3.53 -33.90
#